data_AF-A0A3A6NVR1-F1
#
_entry.id   AF-A0A3A6NVR1-F1
#
_cell.length_a   1.000
_cell.length_b   1.000
_cell.length_c   1.000
_cell.angle_alpha   90.00
_cell.angle_beta   90.00
_cell.angle_gamma   90.00
#
_symmetry.space_group_name_H-M   'P 1'
#
loop_
_entity.id
_entity.type
_entity.pdbx_description
1 polymer ?
#
loop_
_entity_poly.entity_id
_entity_poly.type
_entity_poly.pdbx_seq_one_letter_code
_entity_poly.pdbx_strand_id
1 'polypeptide(L)'
;MKRNLLPLAVVALLSACTQKPVQTGEAVQGSAHYTVSSPGDDDSLLRIPGGNVYTLNKYLSSERNIAILKRAEGEGVAMKRVIFAHSKNEAKALNCRATHLIYGTNKKPFSYLIESAMNQELKASGLMGSKKYRVHAALDEMNFSTLDYKLFGTGKWLMRMTLRERGKAPLVVVHEYAFPLAIMAEKTCTNAAEAMMPAIQSFLYKLYTDPRFGELVHYKPCVDCAQQTSTRYITRKRSQP
;
A
#
# COMPACT_ATOMS: atom_id res chain seq x y z
N MET A 1 -15.98 53.18 42.56
CA MET A 1 -14.83 52.70 41.75
C MET A 1 -14.91 51.18 41.65
N LYS A 2 -15.54 50.65 40.60
CA LYS A 2 -15.76 49.21 40.39
C LYS A 2 -14.78 48.71 39.32
N ARG A 3 -13.99 47.69 39.67
CA ARG A 3 -12.97 47.06 38.82
C ARG A 3 -13.64 46.17 37.77
N ASN A 4 -13.17 46.29 36.53
CA ASN A 4 -13.49 45.40 35.41
C ASN A 4 -12.90 44.01 35.64
N LEU A 5 -13.75 42.97 35.55
CA LEU A 5 -13.36 41.57 35.46
C LEU A 5 -13.70 41.08 34.04
N LEU A 6 -12.65 40.87 33.23
CA LEU A 6 -12.70 40.08 32.01
C LEU A 6 -12.30 38.64 32.35
N PRO A 7 -12.98 37.59 31.81
CA PRO A 7 -12.54 36.23 32.01
C PRO A 7 -11.41 35.87 31.04
N LEU A 8 -10.27 35.42 31.58
CA LEU A 8 -9.25 34.65 30.88
C LEU A 8 -9.83 33.28 30.53
N ALA A 9 -10.05 32.99 29.25
CA ALA A 9 -10.32 31.63 28.80
C ALA A 9 -10.03 31.43 27.31
N VAL A 10 -8.78 31.52 26.85
CA VAL A 10 -8.33 30.80 25.63
C VAL A 10 -6.81 30.57 25.72
N VAL A 11 -6.38 29.38 26.13
CA VAL A 11 -5.03 28.87 25.79
C VAL A 11 -5.17 27.46 25.23
N ALA A 12 -5.04 27.41 23.90
CA ALA A 12 -4.54 26.34 23.05
C ALA A 12 -4.58 24.89 23.56
N LEU A 13 -5.57 24.13 23.10
CA LEU A 13 -5.47 22.69 22.87
C LEU A 13 -4.85 22.47 21.47
N LEU A 14 -3.52 22.48 21.39
CA LEU A 14 -2.79 21.90 20.26
C LEU A 14 -2.85 20.37 20.41
N SER A 15 -3.86 19.77 19.80
CA SER A 15 -3.96 18.31 19.71
C SER A 15 -2.88 17.80 18.77
N ALA A 16 -1.92 17.08 19.32
CA ALA A 16 -0.92 16.33 18.59
C ALA A 16 -1.60 15.36 17.61
N CYS A 17 -1.29 15.46 16.32
CA CYS A 17 -1.46 14.36 15.38
C CYS A 17 -0.41 13.30 15.71
N THR A 18 -0.69 12.44 16.69
CA THR A 18 0.06 11.21 16.88
C THR A 18 -0.19 10.32 15.67
N GLN A 19 0.82 10.17 14.81
CA GLN A 19 0.83 9.12 13.80
C GLN A 19 0.76 7.78 14.55
N LYS A 20 -0.40 7.13 14.48
CA LYS A 20 -0.57 5.75 14.95
C LYS A 20 0.51 4.88 14.27
N PRO A 21 1.17 3.96 14.99
CA PRO A 21 2.16 3.08 14.40
C PRO A 21 1.54 2.32 13.21
N VAL A 22 2.24 2.35 12.07
CA VAL A 22 1.90 1.55 10.90
C VAL A 22 1.92 0.08 11.33
N GLN A 23 0.81 -0.64 11.13
CA GLN A 23 0.77 -2.07 11.43
C GLN A 23 1.73 -2.81 10.49
N THR A 24 2.85 -3.26 11.02
CA THR A 24 3.84 -4.08 10.32
C THR A 24 3.38 -5.54 10.37
N GLY A 25 2.96 -6.09 9.23
CA GLY A 25 2.84 -7.54 9.10
C GLY A 25 4.24 -8.15 8.97
N GLU A 26 4.68 -8.93 9.95
CA GLU A 26 6.02 -9.52 10.02
C GLU A 26 6.21 -10.70 9.06
N ALA A 27 7.00 -10.54 8.00
CA ALA A 27 7.16 -11.58 6.97
C ALA A 27 7.70 -12.90 7.55
N VAL A 28 7.18 -14.04 7.07
CA VAL A 28 7.60 -15.36 7.56
C VAL A 28 8.86 -15.81 6.81
N GLN A 29 9.96 -15.97 7.53
CA GLN A 29 11.21 -16.55 7.03
C GLN A 29 11.15 -18.08 7.09
N GLY A 30 11.59 -18.75 6.02
CA GLY A 30 11.77 -20.19 5.97
C GLY A 30 13.02 -20.59 5.18
N SER A 31 13.44 -21.85 5.31
CA SER A 31 14.50 -22.45 4.51
C SER A 31 13.91 -23.18 3.30
N ALA A 32 14.42 -22.93 2.10
CA ALA A 32 14.11 -23.74 0.92
C ALA A 32 15.28 -24.67 0.58
N HIS A 33 14.99 -25.80 -0.05
CA HIS A 33 16.02 -26.66 -0.65
C HIS A 33 15.81 -26.67 -2.17
N TYR A 34 16.88 -26.47 -2.93
CA TYR A 34 16.85 -26.66 -4.37
C TYR A 34 17.50 -27.99 -4.69
N THR A 35 16.86 -28.78 -5.55
CA THR A 35 17.45 -29.95 -6.18
C THR A 35 17.95 -29.52 -7.55
N VAL A 36 19.26 -29.57 -7.75
CA VAL A 36 19.89 -29.40 -9.05
C VAL A 36 20.22 -30.79 -9.57
N SER A 37 19.58 -31.20 -10.66
CA SER A 37 19.96 -32.37 -11.44
C SER A 37 21.07 -31.97 -12.41
N SER A 38 22.25 -32.56 -12.28
CA SER A 38 23.33 -32.41 -13.26
C SER A 38 22.99 -33.22 -14.51
N PRO A 39 23.19 -32.70 -15.74
CA PRO A 39 23.04 -33.51 -16.95
C PRO A 39 24.21 -34.47 -17.06
N GLY A 40 24.00 -35.76 -16.76
CA GLY A 40 24.97 -36.81 -17.09
C GLY A 40 25.13 -37.96 -16.10
N ASP A 41 24.61 -37.86 -14.87
CA ASP A 41 24.73 -38.92 -13.87
C ASP A 41 23.36 -39.29 -13.30
N ASP A 42 22.95 -40.55 -13.48
CA ASP A 42 21.79 -41.11 -12.80
C ASP A 42 21.99 -41.03 -11.27
N ASP A 43 21.03 -40.38 -10.61
CA ASP A 43 20.75 -40.38 -9.16
C ASP A 43 21.58 -39.51 -8.18
N SER A 44 22.52 -38.68 -8.64
CA SER A 44 23.21 -37.73 -7.74
C SER A 44 22.43 -36.41 -7.58
N LEU A 45 21.39 -36.41 -6.76
CA LEU A 45 20.69 -35.17 -6.35
C LEU A 45 21.56 -34.37 -5.38
N LEU A 46 22.26 -33.35 -5.91
CA LEU A 46 22.94 -32.37 -5.06
C LEU A 46 21.89 -31.49 -4.38
N ARG A 47 21.61 -31.77 -3.10
CA ARG A 47 20.84 -30.91 -2.21
C ARG A 47 21.71 -29.72 -1.81
N ILE A 48 21.65 -28.66 -2.59
CA ILE A 48 22.24 -27.38 -2.20
C ILE A 48 21.32 -26.79 -1.11
N PRO A 49 21.83 -26.46 0.09
CA PRO A 49 21.05 -25.70 1.05
C PRO A 49 20.60 -24.41 0.36
N GLY A 50 19.30 -24.31 0.09
CA GLY A 50 18.75 -23.17 -0.61
C GLY A 50 18.74 -21.97 0.33
N GLY A 51 19.02 -20.78 -0.23
CA GLY A 51 18.95 -19.55 0.54
C GLY A 51 17.59 -19.36 1.20
N ASN A 52 17.55 -18.53 2.25
CA ASN A 52 16.30 -18.23 2.95
C ASN A 52 15.24 -17.71 1.97
N VAL A 53 14.01 -18.18 2.15
CA VAL A 53 12.85 -17.70 1.42
C VAL A 53 11.99 -16.86 2.35
N TYR A 54 11.48 -15.77 1.82
CA TYR A 54 10.59 -14.84 2.52
C TYR A 54 9.22 -14.94 1.87
N THR A 55 8.19 -15.27 2.65
CA THR A 55 6.81 -15.23 2.15
C THR A 55 6.10 -14.03 2.73
N LEU A 56 5.54 -13.20 1.84
CA LEU A 56 4.79 -12.03 2.25
C LEU A 56 3.47 -12.42 2.93
N ASN A 57 3.19 -11.74 4.04
CA ASN A 57 1.93 -11.88 4.75
C ASN A 57 0.74 -11.40 3.92
N LYS A 58 -0.45 -11.81 4.36
CA LYS A 58 -1.70 -11.22 3.89
C LYS A 58 -1.72 -9.73 4.21
N TYR A 59 -2.25 -8.94 3.28
CA TYR A 59 -2.39 -7.50 3.43
C TYR A 59 -3.23 -7.12 4.66
N LEU A 60 -2.80 -6.09 5.38
CA LEU A 60 -3.54 -5.43 6.45
C LEU A 60 -3.93 -4.03 5.99
N SER A 61 -5.23 -3.73 6.10
CA SER A 61 -5.80 -2.49 5.59
C SER A 61 -5.30 -1.25 6.36
N SER A 62 -5.00 -0.17 5.63
CA SER A 62 -4.59 1.09 6.23
C SER A 62 -5.80 1.89 6.71
N GLU A 63 -5.85 2.17 8.03
CA GLU A 63 -6.87 3.06 8.62
C GLU A 63 -6.88 4.43 7.91
N ARG A 64 -5.69 4.94 7.52
CA ARG A 64 -5.53 6.22 6.82
C ARG A 64 -6.18 6.19 5.43
N ASN A 65 -5.98 5.12 4.67
CA ASN A 65 -6.58 4.98 3.34
C ASN A 65 -8.09 4.82 3.43
N ILE A 66 -8.55 3.96 4.34
CA ILE A 66 -9.98 3.76 4.61
C ILE A 66 -10.66 5.09 4.98
N ALA A 67 -10.03 5.92 5.80
CA ALA A 67 -10.60 7.22 6.20
C ALA A 67 -10.79 8.18 5.02
N ILE A 68 -9.90 8.16 4.01
CA ILE A 68 -10.07 8.94 2.78
C ILE A 68 -11.24 8.38 1.98
N LEU A 69 -11.24 7.06 1.76
CA LEU A 69 -12.29 6.40 0.98
C LEU A 69 -13.67 6.60 1.61
N LYS A 70 -13.84 6.47 2.93
CA LYS A 70 -15.13 6.70 3.61
C LYS A 70 -15.74 8.08 3.34
N ARG A 71 -14.94 9.11 3.06
CA ARG A 71 -15.47 10.43 2.67
C ARG A 71 -16.14 10.37 1.30
N ALA A 72 -15.60 9.59 0.37
CA ALA A 72 -16.20 9.35 -0.94
C ALA A 72 -17.54 8.60 -0.84
N GLU A 73 -17.70 7.71 0.14
CA GLU A 73 -18.97 7.02 0.40
C GLU A 73 -20.07 8.03 0.73
N GLY A 74 -19.75 9.04 1.55
CA GLY A 74 -20.66 10.14 1.90
C GLY A 74 -21.11 10.98 0.70
N GLU A 75 -20.41 10.90 -0.44
CA GLU A 75 -20.78 11.53 -1.71
C GLU A 75 -21.63 10.60 -2.61
N GLY A 76 -22.01 9.42 -2.12
CA GLY A 76 -22.85 8.45 -2.83
C GLY A 76 -22.11 7.61 -3.87
N VAL A 77 -20.78 7.53 -3.78
CA VAL A 77 -19.95 6.75 -4.70
C VAL A 77 -19.99 5.27 -4.32
N ALA A 78 -20.43 4.43 -5.25
CA ALA A 78 -20.42 2.97 -5.11
C ALA A 78 -19.67 2.33 -6.28
N MET A 79 -18.70 1.48 -5.95
CA MET A 79 -17.86 0.77 -6.91
C MET A 79 -18.11 -0.73 -6.86
N LYS A 80 -17.95 -1.38 -8.02
CA LYS A 80 -17.80 -2.84 -8.03
C LYS A 80 -16.39 -3.21 -7.56
N ARG A 81 -16.23 -4.48 -7.19
CA ARG A 81 -14.91 -5.10 -7.00
C ARG A 81 -14.00 -4.75 -8.18
N VAL A 82 -12.80 -4.28 -7.89
CA VAL A 82 -11.77 -4.02 -8.90
C VAL A 82 -11.23 -5.35 -9.41
N ILE A 83 -11.18 -5.49 -10.73
CA ILE A 83 -10.73 -6.71 -11.41
C ILE A 83 -9.33 -6.47 -11.94
N PHE A 84 -8.38 -7.32 -11.54
CA PHE A 84 -7.02 -7.24 -12.03
C PHE A 84 -6.83 -8.15 -13.26
N ALA A 85 -6.13 -7.63 -14.27
CA ALA A 85 -5.63 -8.45 -15.36
C ALA A 85 -4.40 -9.22 -14.85
N HIS A 86 -4.57 -10.52 -14.62
CA HIS A 86 -3.46 -11.39 -14.25
C HIS A 86 -2.89 -12.07 -15.49
N SER A 87 -1.60 -11.88 -15.76
CA SER A 87 -0.87 -12.64 -16.77
C SER A 87 -0.32 -13.94 -16.18
N LYS A 88 -0.33 -15.01 -16.98
CA LYS A 88 0.28 -16.30 -16.60
C LYS A 88 1.78 -16.20 -16.34
N ASN A 89 2.43 -15.18 -16.91
CA ASN A 89 3.88 -14.97 -16.83
C ASN A 89 4.29 -14.01 -15.72
N GLU A 90 3.37 -13.60 -14.84
CA GLU A 90 3.72 -12.72 -13.73
C GLU A 90 4.64 -13.41 -12.73
N ALA A 91 5.69 -12.67 -12.32
CA ALA A 91 6.61 -13.14 -11.30
C ALA A 91 5.86 -13.43 -9.99
N LYS A 92 6.02 -14.65 -9.48
CA LYS A 92 5.52 -15.07 -8.16
C LYS A 92 6.56 -14.89 -7.05
N ALA A 93 7.81 -14.71 -7.47
CA ALA A 93 8.96 -14.49 -6.61
C ALA A 93 9.87 -13.44 -7.24
N LEU A 94 10.53 -12.66 -6.39
CA LEU A 94 11.56 -11.71 -6.78
C LEU A 94 12.87 -12.07 -6.09
N ASN A 95 13.97 -11.93 -6.81
CA ASN A 95 15.31 -12.21 -6.30
C ASN A 95 15.79 -11.05 -5.42
N CYS A 96 16.18 -11.35 -4.19
CA CYS A 96 16.89 -10.46 -3.28
C CYS A 96 18.36 -10.86 -3.22
N ARG A 97 19.24 -9.95 -3.67
CA ARG A 97 20.71 -10.13 -3.68
C ARG A 97 21.18 -11.50 -4.22
N ALA A 98 20.50 -12.01 -5.24
CA ALA A 98 20.77 -13.28 -5.93
C ALA A 98 20.65 -14.57 -5.08
N THR A 99 20.61 -14.49 -3.75
CA THR A 99 20.62 -15.65 -2.86
C THR A 99 19.26 -15.94 -2.22
N HIS A 100 18.37 -14.96 -2.14
CA HIS A 100 17.10 -15.07 -1.43
C HIS A 100 15.92 -14.80 -2.34
N LEU A 101 14.81 -15.52 -2.15
CA LEU A 101 13.57 -15.29 -2.89
C LEU A 101 12.51 -14.69 -1.98
N ILE A 102 11.87 -13.62 -2.45
CA ILE A 102 10.68 -13.05 -1.81
C ILE A 102 9.46 -13.47 -2.62
N TYR A 103 8.59 -14.29 -2.02
CA TYR A 103 7.36 -14.77 -2.63
C TYR A 103 6.16 -13.90 -2.28
N GLY A 104 5.25 -13.73 -3.24
CA GLY A 104 3.90 -13.24 -2.96
C GLY A 104 3.14 -14.16 -1.99
N THR A 105 2.11 -13.61 -1.35
CA THR A 105 1.29 -14.36 -0.39
C THR A 105 0.72 -15.63 -1.01
N ASN A 106 0.88 -16.76 -0.32
CA ASN A 106 0.46 -18.08 -0.80
C ASN A 106 1.04 -18.44 -2.19
N LYS A 107 2.25 -17.96 -2.52
CA LYS A 107 2.94 -18.17 -3.82
C LYS A 107 2.14 -17.66 -5.02
N LYS A 108 1.20 -16.73 -4.81
CA LYS A 108 0.48 -16.04 -5.88
C LYS A 108 1.32 -14.89 -6.44
N PRO A 109 1.05 -14.45 -7.69
CA PRO A 109 1.68 -13.26 -8.24
C PRO A 109 1.43 -12.02 -7.38
N PHE A 110 2.32 -11.04 -7.43
CA PHE A 110 2.19 -9.81 -6.64
C PHE A 110 0.97 -8.97 -7.01
N SER A 111 0.47 -9.07 -8.24
CA SER A 111 -0.79 -8.45 -8.65
C SER A 111 -1.98 -8.87 -7.77
N TYR A 112 -2.00 -10.12 -7.30
CA TYR A 112 -3.01 -10.63 -6.39
C TYR A 112 -2.94 -9.95 -5.02
N LEU A 113 -1.73 -9.61 -4.57
CA LEU A 113 -1.54 -8.91 -3.30
C LEU A 113 -2.11 -7.49 -3.38
N ILE A 114 -1.83 -6.75 -4.47
CA ILE A 114 -2.36 -5.40 -4.71
C ILE A 114 -3.88 -5.43 -4.93
N GLU A 115 -4.39 -6.40 -5.71
CA GLU A 115 -5.83 -6.59 -5.90
C GLU A 115 -6.55 -6.82 -4.58
N SER A 116 -6.00 -7.73 -3.76
CA SER A 116 -6.54 -8.04 -2.44
C SER A 116 -6.52 -6.81 -1.55
N ALA A 117 -5.42 -6.05 -1.55
CA ALA A 117 -5.28 -4.84 -0.76
C ALA A 117 -6.31 -3.76 -1.13
N MET A 118 -6.43 -3.45 -2.42
CA MET A 118 -7.36 -2.45 -2.92
C MET A 118 -8.82 -2.83 -2.62
N ASN A 119 -9.20 -4.08 -2.88
CA ASN A 119 -10.56 -4.55 -2.62
C ASN A 119 -10.88 -4.64 -1.12
N GLN A 120 -9.90 -4.96 -0.26
CA GLN A 120 -10.10 -4.95 1.19
C GLN A 120 -10.37 -3.53 1.70
N GLU A 121 -9.61 -2.53 1.25
CA GLU A 121 -9.80 -1.14 1.67
C GLU A 121 -11.10 -0.55 1.16
N LEU A 122 -11.46 -0.80 -0.11
CA LEU A 122 -12.75 -0.40 -0.67
C LEU A 122 -13.94 -1.04 0.04
N LYS A 123 -13.80 -2.30 0.47
CA LYS A 123 -14.83 -2.98 1.27
C LYS A 123 -14.93 -2.38 2.67
N ALA A 124 -13.79 -2.19 3.34
CA ALA A 124 -13.73 -1.65 4.70
C ALA A 124 -14.19 -0.18 4.76
N SER A 125 -14.10 0.55 3.65
CA SER A 125 -14.58 1.91 3.53
C SER A 125 -16.05 2.05 3.15
N GLY A 126 -16.79 0.94 2.94
CA GLY A 126 -18.18 0.98 2.50
C GLY A 126 -18.38 1.33 1.01
N LEU A 127 -17.31 1.57 0.25
CA LEU A 127 -17.39 1.97 -1.16
C LEU A 127 -17.78 0.81 -2.09
N MET A 128 -17.53 -0.42 -1.67
CA MET A 128 -17.97 -1.59 -2.44
C MET A 128 -19.48 -1.76 -2.35
N GLY A 129 -20.18 -1.53 -3.46
CA GLY A 129 -21.63 -1.60 -3.55
C GLY A 129 -22.12 -2.21 -4.87
N SER A 130 -23.44 -2.25 -5.04
CA SER A 130 -24.06 -3.02 -6.14
C SER A 130 -23.98 -2.34 -7.52
N LYS A 131 -23.74 -1.02 -7.67
CA LYS A 131 -23.70 -0.34 -8.99
C LYS A 131 -22.95 1.01 -9.03
N LYS A 132 -22.03 1.18 -10.01
CA LYS A 132 -21.94 2.28 -11.02
C LYS A 132 -20.67 2.19 -11.87
N TYR A 133 -19.52 1.91 -11.26
CA TYR A 133 -18.20 1.89 -11.94
C TYR A 133 -17.56 0.50 -11.88
N ARG A 134 -16.96 0.07 -13.00
CA ARG A 134 -16.20 -1.19 -13.12
C ARG A 134 -14.77 -0.85 -13.52
N VAL A 135 -13.94 -0.63 -12.51
CA VAL A 135 -12.53 -0.35 -12.70
C VAL A 135 -11.78 -1.65 -12.96
N HIS A 136 -11.05 -1.66 -14.08
CA HIS A 136 -10.09 -2.69 -14.43
C HIS A 136 -8.69 -2.18 -14.11
N ALA A 137 -7.88 -2.99 -13.45
CA ALA A 137 -6.51 -2.63 -13.09
C ALA A 137 -5.51 -3.62 -13.69
N ALA A 138 -4.32 -3.15 -14.00
CA ALA A 138 -3.18 -3.97 -14.39
C ALA A 138 -1.96 -3.50 -13.61
N LEU A 139 -1.28 -4.43 -12.93
CA LEU A 139 -0.01 -4.14 -12.28
C LEU A 139 1.09 -4.27 -13.35
N ASP A 140 1.50 -3.13 -13.88
CA ASP A 140 2.44 -3.07 -15.01
C ASP A 140 3.87 -3.39 -14.56
N GLU A 141 4.24 -2.97 -13.36
CA GLU A 141 5.57 -3.19 -12.79
C GLU A 141 5.49 -3.33 -11.28
N MET A 142 6.18 -4.33 -10.76
CA MET A 142 6.45 -4.46 -9.34
C MET A 142 7.80 -5.12 -9.14
N ASN A 143 8.77 -4.33 -8.70
CA ASN A 143 10.12 -4.79 -8.47
C ASN A 143 10.73 -4.04 -7.30
N PHE A 144 11.88 -4.51 -6.82
CA PHE A 144 12.68 -3.75 -5.87
C PHE A 144 14.15 -3.78 -6.25
N SER A 145 14.85 -2.72 -5.89
CA SER A 145 16.31 -2.67 -5.93
C SER A 145 16.88 -2.75 -4.53
N THR A 146 17.83 -3.66 -4.35
CA THR A 146 18.76 -3.70 -3.21
C THR A 146 20.19 -3.34 -3.63
N LEU A 147 20.36 -2.95 -4.90
CA LEU A 147 21.62 -2.55 -5.49
C LEU A 147 21.74 -1.04 -5.37
N ASP A 148 22.15 -0.59 -4.18
CA ASP A 148 22.88 0.65 -4.04
C ASP A 148 24.36 0.26 -3.91
N TYR A 149 25.26 0.91 -4.64
CA TYR A 149 26.70 0.66 -4.57
C TYR A 149 27.28 1.00 -3.19
N LYS A 150 26.49 1.67 -2.35
CA LYS A 150 26.81 1.97 -0.96
C LYS A 150 26.32 0.84 -0.05
N LEU A 151 27.24 0.26 0.73
CA LEU A 151 26.97 -0.73 1.78
C LEU A 151 25.93 -0.25 2.82
N PHE A 152 25.77 1.07 2.94
CA PHE A 152 24.74 1.76 3.71
C PHE A 152 23.98 2.69 2.76
N GLY A 153 22.70 2.41 2.53
CA GLY A 153 21.89 3.12 1.56
C GLY A 153 20.42 2.80 1.68
N THR A 154 19.66 3.16 0.67
CA THR A 154 18.21 2.93 0.62
C THR A 154 17.86 2.03 -0.55
N GLY A 155 17.25 0.89 -0.25
CA GLY A 155 16.57 0.08 -1.24
C GLY A 155 15.25 0.73 -1.61
N LYS A 156 14.67 0.32 -2.73
CA LYS A 156 13.41 0.88 -3.21
C LYS A 156 12.50 -0.19 -3.76
N TRP A 157 11.24 -0.17 -3.36
CA TRP A 157 10.14 -0.83 -4.06
C TRP A 157 9.60 0.13 -5.12
N LEU A 158 9.54 -0.31 -6.38
CA LEU A 158 8.90 0.39 -7.48
C LEU A 158 7.60 -0.34 -7.84
N MET A 159 6.49 0.39 -7.86
CA MET A 159 5.18 -0.10 -8.28
C MET A 159 4.61 0.82 -9.35
N ARG A 160 4.13 0.22 -10.45
CA ARG A 160 3.38 0.91 -11.52
C ARG A 160 2.09 0.15 -11.77
N MET A 161 0.97 0.87 -11.78
CA MET A 161 -0.35 0.31 -12.08
C MET A 161 -1.11 1.22 -13.03
N THR A 162 -1.82 0.59 -13.97
CA THR A 162 -2.75 1.24 -14.87
C THR A 162 -4.18 0.88 -14.49
N LEU A 163 -5.04 1.87 -14.29
CA LEU A 163 -6.47 1.72 -14.06
C LEU A 163 -7.25 2.20 -15.28
N ARG A 164 -8.33 1.49 -15.61
CA ARG A 164 -9.20 1.78 -16.75
C ARG A 164 -10.65 1.65 -16.31
N GLU A 165 -11.47 2.62 -16.72
CA GLU A 165 -12.92 2.59 -16.66
C GLU A 165 -13.46 2.86 -18.07
N ARG A 166 -14.60 2.27 -18.42
CA ARG A 166 -15.18 2.44 -19.76
C ARG A 166 -15.49 3.93 -20.02
N GLY A 167 -15.00 4.44 -21.15
CA GLY A 167 -15.27 5.82 -21.57
C GLY A 167 -14.44 6.90 -20.88
N LYS A 168 -13.38 6.52 -20.15
CA LYS A 168 -12.46 7.46 -19.49
C LYS A 168 -11.01 7.21 -19.90
N ALA A 169 -10.19 8.25 -19.75
CA ALA A 169 -8.75 8.13 -19.95
C ALA A 169 -8.14 7.15 -18.92
N PRO A 170 -7.15 6.33 -19.30
CA PRO A 170 -6.46 5.45 -18.38
C PRO A 170 -5.66 6.26 -17.35
N LEU A 171 -5.69 5.82 -16.10
CA LEU A 171 -4.89 6.39 -15.01
C LEU A 171 -3.67 5.52 -14.76
N VAL A 172 -2.48 6.07 -14.96
CA VAL A 172 -1.22 5.43 -14.59
C VAL A 172 -0.70 6.04 -13.29
N VAL A 173 -0.44 5.18 -12.30
CA VAL A 173 0.16 5.56 -11.01
C VAL A 173 1.48 4.85 -10.84
N VAL A 174 2.53 5.62 -10.55
CA VAL A 174 3.88 5.13 -10.23
C VAL A 174 4.22 5.55 -8.81
N HIS A 175 4.75 4.65 -8.00
CA HIS A 175 5.22 4.96 -6.66
C HIS A 175 6.51 4.22 -6.33
N GLU A 176 7.42 4.95 -5.69
CA GLU A 176 8.62 4.40 -5.09
C GLU A 176 8.50 4.48 -3.57
N TYR A 177 8.82 3.38 -2.89
CA TYR A 177 8.89 3.31 -1.44
C TYR A 177 10.31 2.89 -1.02
N ALA A 178 10.98 3.76 -0.26
CA ALA A 178 12.33 3.51 0.20
C ALA A 178 12.35 2.67 1.48
N PHE A 179 13.34 1.80 1.62
CA PHE A 179 13.59 1.02 2.84
C PHE A 179 15.09 0.95 3.14
N PRO A 180 15.49 0.78 4.41
CA PRO A 180 16.89 0.77 4.79
C PRO A 180 17.58 -0.51 4.28
N LEU A 181 18.76 -0.35 3.66
CA LEU A 181 19.65 -1.47 3.38
C LEU A 181 20.48 -1.82 4.61
N ALA A 182 20.95 -3.06 4.66
CA ALA A 182 21.92 -3.53 5.62
C ALA A 182 23.16 -4.09 4.91
N ILE A 183 24.26 -4.19 5.64
CA ILE A 183 25.46 -4.87 5.15
C ILE A 183 25.13 -6.33 4.87
N MET A 184 24.50 -7.01 5.83
CA MET A 184 24.08 -8.40 5.72
C MET A 184 22.93 -8.55 4.71
N ALA A 185 23.07 -9.51 3.80
CA ALA A 185 22.08 -9.78 2.76
C ALA A 185 20.75 -10.21 3.36
N GLU A 186 20.79 -11.09 4.36
CA GLU A 186 19.62 -11.58 5.09
C GLU A 186 18.83 -10.41 5.68
N LYS A 187 19.50 -9.50 6.37
CA LYS A 187 18.82 -8.35 6.98
C LYS A 187 18.25 -7.40 5.93
N THR A 188 18.95 -7.20 4.81
CA THR A 188 18.41 -6.41 3.69
C THR A 188 17.14 -7.04 3.11
N CYS A 189 17.13 -8.37 2.92
CA CYS A 189 15.97 -9.09 2.39
C CYS A 189 14.80 -9.12 3.37
N THR A 190 15.08 -9.26 4.67
CA THR A 190 14.09 -9.07 5.74
C THR A 190 13.49 -7.66 5.67
N ASN A 191 14.32 -6.61 5.62
CA ASN A 191 13.85 -5.23 5.51
C ASN A 191 13.01 -5.01 4.24
N ALA A 192 13.42 -5.58 3.10
CA ALA A 192 12.67 -5.50 1.86
C ALA A 192 11.29 -6.17 1.98
N ALA A 193 11.22 -7.36 2.60
CA ALA A 193 9.97 -8.07 2.83
C ALA A 193 9.06 -7.35 3.83
N GLU A 194 9.59 -6.84 4.93
CA GLU A 194 8.86 -6.04 5.93
C GLU A 194 8.36 -4.71 5.35
N ALA A 195 9.12 -4.08 4.46
CA ALA A 195 8.75 -2.84 3.79
C ALA A 195 7.61 -3.00 2.79
N MET A 196 7.25 -4.22 2.39
CA MET A 196 6.19 -4.45 1.40
C MET A 196 4.84 -3.90 1.86
N MET A 197 4.44 -4.18 3.09
CA MET A 197 3.15 -3.74 3.62
C MET A 197 3.01 -2.21 3.60
N PRO A 198 3.93 -1.42 4.22
CA PRO A 198 3.84 0.03 4.15
C PRO A 198 4.02 0.57 2.73
N ALA A 199 4.80 -0.10 1.86
CA ALA A 199 4.92 0.29 0.46
C ALA A 199 3.57 0.23 -0.27
N ILE A 200 2.82 -0.87 -0.12
CA ILE A 200 1.48 -1.02 -0.71
C ILE A 200 0.51 0.01 -0.13
N GLN A 201 0.51 0.22 1.18
CA GLN A 201 -0.35 1.20 1.83
C GLN A 201 -0.08 2.62 1.31
N SER A 202 1.18 2.99 1.17
CA SER A 202 1.62 4.28 0.62
C SER A 202 1.29 4.42 -0.87
N PHE A 203 1.42 3.34 -1.65
CA PHE A 203 1.02 3.31 -3.05
C PHE A 203 -0.48 3.55 -3.23
N LEU A 204 -1.31 2.82 -2.47
CA LEU A 204 -2.76 2.98 -2.50
C LEU A 204 -3.18 4.36 -1.97
N TYR A 205 -2.49 4.90 -0.97
CA TYR A 205 -2.68 6.27 -0.52
C TYR A 205 -2.48 7.27 -1.66
N LYS A 206 -1.37 7.15 -2.40
CA LYS A 206 -1.09 7.98 -3.58
C LYS A 206 -2.17 7.84 -4.66
N LEU A 207 -2.65 6.62 -4.90
CA LEU A 207 -3.74 6.37 -5.84
C LEU A 207 -5.03 7.08 -5.42
N TYR A 208 -5.48 6.93 -4.17
CA TYR A 208 -6.77 7.46 -3.73
C TYR A 208 -6.77 8.98 -3.53
N THR A 209 -5.59 9.57 -3.37
CA THR A 209 -5.41 11.02 -3.29
C THR A 209 -5.21 11.68 -4.65
N ASP A 210 -5.04 10.91 -5.73
CA ASP A 210 -4.90 11.43 -7.08
C ASP A 210 -6.25 11.99 -7.61
N PRO A 211 -6.33 13.26 -8.02
CA PRO A 211 -7.48 13.87 -8.71
C PRO A 211 -8.11 12.99 -9.79
N ARG A 212 -7.26 12.34 -10.59
CA ARG A 212 -7.67 11.52 -11.73
C ARG A 212 -8.35 10.22 -11.29
N PHE A 213 -8.03 9.72 -10.09
CA PHE A 213 -8.76 8.58 -9.52
C PHE A 213 -10.18 9.00 -9.17
N GLY A 214 -10.34 10.17 -8.58
CA GLY A 214 -11.63 10.79 -8.35
C GLY A 214 -12.44 10.95 -9.64
N GLU A 215 -11.82 11.45 -10.71
CA GLU A 215 -12.45 11.53 -12.03
C GLU A 215 -12.89 10.16 -12.56
N LEU A 216 -12.09 9.10 -12.34
CA LEU A 216 -12.45 7.74 -12.74
C LEU A 216 -13.71 7.22 -12.03
N VAL A 217 -13.91 7.57 -10.76
CA VAL A 217 -15.04 7.06 -9.94
C VAL A 217 -16.07 8.13 -9.56
N HIS A 218 -15.99 9.32 -10.17
CA HIS A 218 -16.79 10.51 -9.85
C HIS A 218 -16.80 10.87 -8.36
N TYR A 219 -15.62 10.85 -7.75
CA TYR A 219 -15.34 11.32 -6.41
C TYR A 219 -14.48 12.59 -6.49
N LYS A 220 -14.65 13.56 -5.59
CA LYS A 220 -13.70 14.69 -5.47
C LYS A 220 -12.62 14.35 -4.42
N PRO A 221 -11.39 14.02 -4.83
CA PRO A 221 -10.33 13.74 -3.89
C PRO A 221 -9.91 15.04 -3.22
N CYS A 222 -9.71 14.95 -1.93
CA CYS A 222 -9.45 16.10 -1.10
C CYS A 222 -7.96 16.46 -1.14
N VAL A 223 -7.62 17.50 -1.91
CA VAL A 223 -6.24 17.98 -2.04
C VAL A 223 -5.81 18.78 -0.78
N ASP A 224 -6.76 19.34 -0.01
CA ASP A 224 -6.50 20.20 1.16
C ASP A 224 -7.23 19.75 2.45
N CYS A 225 -7.16 18.46 2.77
CA CYS A 225 -7.91 17.90 3.89
C CYS A 225 -7.40 18.24 5.30
N ALA A 226 -6.35 19.06 5.43
CA ALA A 226 -5.87 19.55 6.70
C ALA A 226 -6.70 20.72 7.28
N GLN A 227 -7.54 21.38 6.49
CA GLN A 227 -8.24 22.61 6.93
C GLN A 227 -9.75 22.47 7.20
N GLN A 228 -10.42 21.42 6.70
CA GLN A 228 -11.89 21.32 6.78
C GLN A 228 -12.45 20.90 8.14
N THR A 229 -11.64 20.37 9.06
CA THR A 229 -12.09 20.03 10.42
C THR A 229 -12.29 21.27 11.30
N SER A 230 -11.70 22.42 10.97
CA SER A 230 -11.86 23.65 11.76
C SER A 230 -13.16 24.40 11.43
N THR A 231 -13.53 24.51 10.15
CA THR A 231 -14.63 25.38 9.73
C THR A 231 -16.02 24.82 10.08
N ARG A 232 -16.19 23.49 10.13
CA ARG A 232 -17.49 22.87 10.52
C ARG A 232 -17.75 22.90 12.03
N TYR A 233 -16.73 23.08 12.87
CA TYR A 233 -16.91 23.20 14.32
C TYR A 233 -17.35 24.61 14.74
N ILE A 234 -17.02 25.63 13.93
CA ILE A 234 -17.33 27.04 14.25
C ILE A 234 -18.77 27.39 13.86
N THR A 235 -19.32 26.84 12.77
CA THR A 235 -20.70 27.16 12.34
C THR A 235 -21.78 26.47 13.17
N ARG A 236 -21.49 25.35 13.85
CA ARG A 236 -22.50 24.64 14.66
C ARG A 236 -22.75 25.24 16.06
N LYS A 237 -21.85 26.12 16.54
CA LYS A 237 -22.00 26.79 17.85
C LYS A 237 -22.74 28.14 17.79
N ARG A 238 -23.19 28.59 16.61
CA ARG A 238 -23.83 29.90 16.44
C ARG A 238 -25.35 29.87 16.20
N SER A 239 -25.97 28.69 16.27
CA SER A 239 -27.39 28.49 16.01
C SER A 239 -28.06 27.62 17.07
N GLN A 240 -27.91 28.02 18.34
CA GLN A 240 -28.88 27.67 19.37
C GLN A 240 -29.42 28.99 19.95
N PRO A 241 -30.73 29.26 19.83
CA PRO A 241 -31.37 30.38 20.51
C PRO A 241 -31.39 30.19 22.03
#